data_AF-A0A661EUU2-F1
#
_entry.id   AF-A0A661EUU2-F1
#
_cell.length_a   1.000
_cell.length_b   1.000
_cell.length_c   1.000
_cell.angle_alpha   90.00
_cell.angle_beta   90.00
_cell.angle_gamma   90.00
#
_symmetry.space_group_name_H-M   'P 1'
#
loop_
_entity.id
_entity.type
_entity.pdbx_description
1 polymer ?
#
loop_
_entity_poly.entity_id
_entity_poly.type
_entity_poly.pdbx_seq_one_letter_code
_entity_poly.pdbx_strand_id
1 'polypeptide(L)'
;TYARTLLRAAKWAETHHAEADVAMATETGVSPADIHTYYTRDIYTKLTPELSVKMLDAVDVLKTFLFDHSFIDNNFSTEEWMAKDLLQEAYRQENIAWRD
;
A
#
# COMPACT_ATOMS: atom_id res chain seq x y z
N THR A 1 3.49 -9.07 13.77
CA THR A 1 2.11 -8.70 13.37
C THR A 1 2.00 -8.75 11.87
N TYR A 2 0.79 -8.73 11.32
CA TYR A 2 0.60 -8.72 9.86
C TYR A 2 1.27 -7.50 9.19
N ALA A 3 1.09 -6.29 9.76
CA ALA A 3 1.74 -5.07 9.29
C ALA A 3 3.28 -5.17 9.25
N ARG A 4 3.90 -5.80 10.26
CA ARG A 4 5.35 -6.04 10.28
C ARG A 4 5.79 -6.96 9.12
N THR A 5 5.04 -8.02 8.87
CA THR A 5 5.33 -8.94 7.75
C THR A 5 5.21 -8.24 6.41
N LEU A 6 4.21 -7.37 6.23
CA LEU A 6 4.07 -6.56 5.02
C LEU A 6 5.27 -5.62 4.80
N LEU A 7 5.73 -4.94 5.86
CA LEU A 7 6.91 -4.06 5.75
C LEU A 7 8.17 -4.84 5.34
N ARG A 8 8.36 -6.03 5.90
CA ARG A 8 9.49 -6.91 5.53
C ARG A 8 9.41 -7.35 4.08
N ALA A 9 8.23 -7.75 3.63
CA ALA A 9 8.01 -8.16 2.24
C ALA A 9 8.29 -7.00 1.28
N ALA A 10 7.81 -5.79 1.60
CA ALA A 10 8.09 -4.59 0.81
C ALA A 10 9.59 -4.28 0.74
N LYS A 11 10.30 -4.33 1.88
CA LYS A 11 11.76 -4.11 1.92
C LYS A 11 12.57 -5.18 1.22
N TRP A 12 12.13 -6.43 1.28
CA TRP A 12 12.73 -7.50 0.52
C TRP A 12 12.54 -7.27 -0.99
N ALA A 13 11.34 -6.86 -1.41
CA ALA A 13 11.02 -6.59 -2.81
C ALA A 13 11.85 -5.44 -3.41
N GLU A 14 12.34 -4.48 -2.62
CA GLU A 14 13.27 -3.43 -3.08
C GLU A 14 14.64 -3.96 -3.54
N THR A 15 14.99 -5.21 -3.20
CA THR A 15 16.29 -5.81 -3.59
C THR A 15 16.14 -7.14 -4.34
N HIS A 16 14.93 -7.69 -4.46
CA HIS A 16 14.63 -8.98 -5.09
C HIS A 16 13.57 -8.84 -6.20
N HIS A 17 13.80 -7.90 -7.13
CA HIS A 17 12.83 -7.50 -8.15
C HIS A 17 12.27 -8.68 -8.96
N ALA A 18 13.13 -9.55 -9.49
CA ALA A 18 12.71 -10.68 -10.31
C ALA A 18 11.83 -11.68 -9.53
N GLU A 19 12.13 -11.91 -8.25
CA GLU A 19 11.35 -12.82 -7.41
C GLU A 19 10.02 -12.18 -7.00
N ALA A 20 10.03 -10.87 -6.74
CA ALA A 20 8.82 -10.09 -6.51
C ALA A 20 7.91 -10.05 -7.75
N ASP A 21 8.45 -9.95 -8.97
CA ASP A 21 7.70 -10.06 -10.22
C ASP A 21 6.99 -11.42 -10.34
N VAL A 22 7.68 -12.51 -10.02
CA VAL A 22 7.09 -13.86 -10.01
C VAL A 22 5.96 -13.97 -9.00
N ALA A 23 6.15 -13.43 -7.79
CA ALA A 23 5.12 -13.43 -6.75
C ALA A 23 3.88 -12.63 -7.21
N MET A 24 4.07 -11.40 -7.69
CA MET A 24 2.97 -10.55 -8.18
C MET A 24 2.24 -11.16 -9.37
N ALA A 25 2.98 -11.75 -10.31
CA ALA A 25 2.41 -12.39 -11.50
C ALA A 25 1.54 -13.60 -11.14
N THR A 26 1.99 -14.38 -10.16
CA THR A 26 1.21 -15.52 -9.64
C THR A 26 -0.13 -15.07 -9.06
N GLU A 27 -0.13 -13.98 -8.27
CA GLU A 27 -1.35 -13.44 -7.64
C GLU A 27 -2.30 -12.75 -8.63
N THR A 28 -1.76 -12.13 -9.68
CA THR A 28 -2.54 -11.34 -10.65
C THR A 28 -2.90 -12.10 -11.93
N GLY A 29 -2.41 -13.34 -12.09
CA GLY A 29 -2.72 -14.19 -13.24
C GLY A 29 -2.09 -13.74 -14.56
N VAL A 30 -0.99 -12.99 -14.50
CA VAL A 30 -0.23 -12.52 -15.67
C VAL A 30 1.14 -13.18 -15.74
N SER A 31 1.91 -12.93 -16.81
CA SER A 31 3.31 -13.36 -16.83
C SER A 31 4.20 -12.39 -16.04
N PRO A 32 5.33 -12.84 -15.46
CA PRO A 32 6.27 -11.95 -14.76
C PRO A 32 6.75 -10.76 -15.64
N ALA A 33 6.88 -10.98 -16.94
CA ALA A 33 7.29 -9.94 -17.88
C ALA A 33 6.22 -8.82 -18.03
N ASP A 34 4.94 -9.15 -17.81
CA ASP A 34 3.84 -8.20 -17.96
C ASP A 34 3.66 -7.29 -16.74
N ILE A 35 4.29 -7.58 -15.60
CA ILE A 35 4.21 -6.74 -14.40
C ILE A 35 4.61 -5.30 -14.74
N HIS A 36 5.67 -5.11 -15.51
CA HIS A 36 6.17 -3.78 -15.91
C HIS A 36 5.34 -3.11 -17.01
N THR A 37 4.40 -3.83 -17.61
CA THR A 37 3.41 -3.28 -18.54
C THR A 37 2.22 -2.70 -17.78
N TYR A 38 1.79 -3.35 -16.71
CA TYR A 38 0.60 -2.96 -15.94
C TYR A 38 0.90 -2.07 -14.74
N TYR A 39 2.07 -2.22 -14.13
CA TYR A 39 2.51 -1.44 -12.99
C TYR A 39 3.63 -0.46 -13.38
N THR A 40 3.80 0.58 -12.55
CA THR A 40 4.88 1.55 -12.76
C THR A 40 6.24 0.90 -12.50
N ARG A 41 7.28 1.34 -13.22
CA ARG A 41 8.65 0.78 -13.09
C ARG A 41 9.23 0.89 -11.68
N ASP A 42 8.73 1.83 -10.88
CA ASP A 42 9.12 2.06 -9.49
C ASP A 42 8.20 1.34 -8.48
N ILE A 43 7.45 0.31 -8.90
CA ILE A 43 6.51 -0.41 -8.04
C ILE A 43 7.15 -0.89 -6.73
N TYR A 44 8.39 -1.39 -6.77
CA TYR A 44 9.08 -1.96 -5.61
C TYR A 44 9.28 -0.98 -4.46
N THR A 45 9.45 0.32 -4.75
CA THR A 45 9.59 1.36 -3.72
C THR A 45 8.24 1.88 -3.22
N LYS A 46 7.14 1.47 -3.87
CA LYS A 46 5.75 1.83 -3.56
C LYS A 46 4.99 0.72 -2.82
N LEU A 47 5.59 -0.45 -2.63
CA LEU A 47 4.97 -1.56 -1.89
C LEU A 47 4.99 -1.37 -0.36
N THR A 48 5.79 -0.44 0.16
CA THR A 48 5.84 -0.16 1.61
C THR A 48 4.53 0.49 2.04
N PRO A 49 3.73 -0.14 2.94
CA PRO A 49 2.50 0.48 3.44
C PRO A 49 2.81 1.77 4.19
N GLU A 50 2.13 2.86 3.86
CA GLU A 50 2.28 4.16 4.51
C GLU A 50 0.91 4.85 4.72
N LEU A 51 0.88 5.81 5.65
CA LEU A 51 -0.30 6.64 5.96
C LEU A 51 0.05 8.13 5.82
N SER A 52 0.84 8.48 4.79
CA SER A 52 1.23 9.86 4.53
C SER A 52 0.02 10.73 4.20
N VAL A 53 0.10 12.04 4.48
CA VAL A 53 -0.97 13.00 4.13
C VAL A 53 -1.42 12.85 2.67
N LYS A 54 -0.46 12.69 1.75
CA LYS A 54 -0.75 12.51 0.31
C LYS A 54 -1.61 11.27 0.02
N MET A 55 -1.35 10.15 0.70
CA MET A 55 -2.12 8.92 0.48
C MET A 55 -3.52 9.02 1.08
N LEU A 56 -3.65 9.66 2.24
CA LEU A 56 -4.94 9.91 2.88
C LEU A 56 -5.81 10.85 2.01
N ASP A 57 -5.22 11.93 1.48
CA ASP A 57 -5.90 12.84 0.56
C ASP A 57 -6.41 12.12 -0.69
N ALA A 58 -5.62 11.19 -1.25
CA ALA A 58 -6.04 10.40 -2.41
C ALA A 58 -7.24 9.49 -2.10
N VAL A 59 -7.28 8.88 -0.92
CA VAL A 59 -8.43 8.11 -0.44
C VAL A 59 -9.65 9.01 -0.25
N ASP A 60 -9.46 10.21 0.31
CA ASP A 60 -10.54 11.17 0.52
C ASP A 60 -11.16 11.64 -0.79
N VAL A 61 -10.37 11.86 -1.84
CA VAL A 61 -10.87 12.17 -3.19
C VAL A 61 -11.77 11.06 -3.72
N LEU A 62 -11.30 9.80 -3.66
CA LEU A 62 -12.08 8.66 -4.14
C LEU A 62 -13.36 8.45 -3.32
N LYS A 63 -13.25 8.50 -1.99
CA LYS A 63 -14.38 8.39 -1.07
C LYS A 63 -15.45 9.46 -1.34
N THR A 64 -15.02 10.71 -1.55
CA THR A 64 -15.93 11.83 -1.86
C THR A 64 -16.67 11.58 -3.17
N PHE A 65 -15.97 11.16 -4.22
CA PHE A 65 -16.61 10.78 -5.48
C PHE A 65 -17.65 9.66 -5.28
N LEU A 66 -17.31 8.61 -4.54
CA LEU A 66 -18.24 7.50 -4.30
C LEU A 66 -19.49 7.93 -3.53
N PHE A 67 -19.33 8.82 -2.53
CA PHE A 67 -20.45 9.33 -1.76
C PHE A 67 -21.34 10.28 -2.58
N ASP A 68 -20.74 11.24 -3.29
CA ASP A 68 -21.48 12.23 -4.10
C ASP A 68 -22.31 11.58 -5.21
N HIS A 69 -21.86 10.43 -5.70
CA HIS A 69 -22.57 9.64 -6.72
C HIS A 69 -23.40 8.48 -6.14
N SER A 70 -23.60 8.43 -4.82
CA SER A 70 -24.42 7.42 -4.14
C SER A 70 -23.99 5.97 -4.37
N PHE A 71 -22.69 5.73 -4.63
CA PHE A 71 -22.12 4.38 -4.64
C PHE A 71 -21.90 3.83 -3.23
N ILE A 72 -21.81 4.71 -2.23
CA ILE A 72 -21.82 4.38 -0.80
C ILE A 72 -22.86 5.24 -0.08
N ASP A 73 -23.57 4.65 0.87
CA ASP A 73 -24.69 5.32 1.56
C ASP A 73 -24.22 6.39 2.57
N ASN A 74 -23.02 6.21 3.13
CA ASN A 74 -22.50 7.05 4.20
C ASN A 74 -21.07 7.48 3.90
N ASN A 75 -20.78 8.76 4.14
CA ASN A 75 -19.41 9.25 4.23
C ASN A 75 -18.79 8.84 5.59
N PHE A 76 -17.46 8.81 5.67
CA PHE A 76 -16.73 8.41 6.88
C PHE A 76 -15.41 9.20 7.04
N SER A 77 -14.90 9.31 8.26
CA SER A 77 -13.59 9.92 8.52
C SER A 77 -12.46 8.94 8.21
N THR A 78 -11.56 9.31 7.29
CA THR A 78 -10.32 8.54 7.01
C THR A 78 -9.36 8.57 8.20
N GLU A 79 -9.38 9.66 8.97
CA GLU A 79 -8.57 9.81 10.19
C GLU A 79 -8.99 8.83 11.29
N GLU A 80 -10.29 8.68 11.52
CA GLU A 80 -10.81 7.75 12.52
C GLU A 80 -10.76 6.30 12.05
N TRP A 81 -10.81 6.07 10.73
CA TRP A 81 -10.83 4.74 10.14
C TRP A 81 -9.44 4.08 10.13
N MET A 82 -8.35 4.86 10.04
CA MET A 82 -7.01 4.30 9.91
C MET A 82 -6.52 3.60 11.19
N ALA A 83 -5.87 2.45 11.03
CA ALA A 83 -5.21 1.74 12.13
C ALA A 83 -3.77 2.24 12.34
N LYS A 84 -3.59 3.54 12.59
CA LYS A 84 -2.28 4.22 12.64
C LYS A 84 -1.31 3.55 13.62
N ASP A 85 -1.78 3.24 14.83
CA ASP A 85 -0.95 2.66 15.89
C ASP A 85 -0.35 1.30 15.49
N LEU A 86 -1.10 0.48 14.75
CA LEU A 86 -0.63 -0.85 14.30
C LEU A 86 0.53 -0.71 13.30
N LEU A 87 0.46 0.28 12.41
CA LEU A 87 1.52 0.52 11.43
C LEU A 87 2.72 1.20 12.07
N GLN A 88 2.53 2.17 12.97
CA GLN A 88 3.61 2.81 13.72
C GLN A 88 4.39 1.80 14.55
N GLU A 89 3.71 0.88 15.22
CA GLU A 89 4.37 -0.20 15.96
C GLU A 89 5.20 -1.10 15.04
N ALA A 90 4.70 -1.41 13.85
CA ALA A 90 5.43 -2.21 12.87
C ALA A 90 6.69 -1.47 12.35
N TYR A 91 6.61 -0.17 12.07
CA TYR A 91 7.76 0.66 11.71
C TYR A 91 8.82 0.68 12.82
N ARG A 92 8.40 0.84 14.07
CA ARG A 92 9.27 0.80 15.24
C ARG A 92 10.00 -0.55 15.36
N GLN A 93 9.29 -1.66 15.17
CA GLN A 93 9.86 -3.02 15.25
C GLN A 93 10.86 -3.33 14.13
N GLU A 94 10.76 -2.66 12.99
CA GLU A 94 11.68 -2.80 11.86
C GLU A 94 12.74 -1.69 11.81
N ASN A 95 12.78 -0.81 12.82
CA ASN A 95 13.69 0.33 12.90
C ASN A 95 13.63 1.24 11.66
N ILE A 96 12.42 1.44 11.13
CA ILE A 96 12.14 2.31 9.98
C ILE A 96 11.62 3.65 10.51
N ALA A 97 12.13 4.76 9.98
CA ALA A 97 11.62 6.08 10.31
C ALA A 97 10.16 6.22 9.85
N TRP A 98 9.31 6.67 10.77
CA TRP A 98 7.92 7.01 10.45
C TRP A 98 7.88 8.15 9.43
N ARG A 99 6.97 8.05 8.47
CA ARG A 99 6.71 9.08 7.46
C ARG A 99 5.34 9.67 7.77
N ASP A 100 5.32 10.95 8.13
CA ASP A 100 4.08 11.73 8.27
C ASP A 100 3.51 12.12 6.91
#